data_AF-A0A920RTX0-F1
#
_entry.id   AF-A0A920RTX0-F1
#
_cell.length_a   1.000
_cell.length_b   1.000
_cell.length_c   1.000
_cell.angle_alpha   90.00
_cell.angle_beta   90.00
_cell.angle_gamma   90.00
#
_symmetry.space_group_name_H-M   'P 1'
#
loop_
_entity.id
_entity.type
_entity.pdbx_description
1 polymer ?
#
loop_
_entity_poly.entity_id
_entity_poly.type
_entity_poly.pdbx_seq_one_letter_code
_entity_poly.pdbx_strand_id
1 'polypeptide(L)'
;MLRIDKKKIELLLKAEVPIFEPGLQELIQENLLNKRINFSEDLDKTLKHGSVIFIAVGTPPKSDGSSDLSFVKKAATSIGRNLTKRYKIIVNKSTVPVGQ
;
A
#
# COMPACT_ATOMS: atom_id res chain seq x y z
N MET A 1 -4.21 4.57 -3.22
CA MET A 1 -3.64 3.33 -2.68
C MET A 1 -3.02 2.54 -3.83
N LEU A 2 -1.72 2.27 -3.74
CA LEU A 2 -1.00 1.46 -4.72
C LEU A 2 -1.16 -0.04 -4.42
N ARG A 3 -1.45 -0.85 -5.43
CA ARG A 3 -1.45 -2.32 -5.39
C ARG A 3 -0.79 -2.85 -6.67
N ILE A 4 -0.17 -4.02 -6.59
CA ILE A 4 0.49 -4.67 -7.76
C ILE A 4 -0.45 -5.70 -8.41
N ASP A 5 -1.46 -6.17 -7.67
CA ASP A 5 -2.42 -7.18 -8.14
C ASP A 5 -3.62 -6.48 -8.81
N LYS A 6 -3.65 -6.55 -10.15
CA LYS A 6 -4.72 -5.97 -10.98
C LYS A 6 -6.11 -6.46 -10.60
N LYS A 7 -6.26 -7.77 -10.34
CA LYS A 7 -7.56 -8.34 -9.97
C LYS A 7 -8.07 -7.74 -8.66
N LYS A 8 -7.18 -7.58 -7.67
CA LYS A 8 -7.55 -6.91 -6.40
C LYS A 8 -7.91 -5.45 -6.60
N ILE A 9 -7.26 -4.74 -7.51
CA ILE A 9 -7.62 -3.35 -7.83
C ILE A 9 -9.02 -3.28 -8.43
N GLU A 10 -9.34 -4.15 -9.40
CA GLU A 10 -10.65 -4.19 -10.04
C GLU A 10 -11.78 -4.45 -9.03
N LEU A 11 -11.56 -5.39 -8.09
CA LEU A 11 -12.49 -5.65 -7.00
C LEU A 11 -12.66 -4.40 -6.11
N LEU A 12 -11.55 -3.81 -5.65
CA LEU A 12 -11.57 -2.64 -4.77
C LEU A 12 -12.24 -1.42 -5.42
N LEU A 13 -12.09 -1.23 -6.74
CA LEU A 13 -12.76 -0.16 -7.48
C LEU A 13 -14.28 -0.34 -7.56
N LYS A 14 -14.77 -1.59 -7.41
CA LYS A 14 -16.20 -1.92 -7.31
C LYS A 14 -16.69 -1.96 -5.85
N ALA A 15 -15.85 -1.53 -4.90
CA ALA A 15 -16.06 -1.71 -3.46
C ALA A 15 -16.19 -3.19 -3.01
N GLU A 16 -15.71 -4.13 -3.82
CA GLU A 16 -15.63 -5.55 -3.43
C GLU A 16 -14.32 -5.79 -2.68
N VAL A 17 -14.42 -6.20 -1.42
CA VAL A 17 -13.26 -6.32 -0.53
C VAL A 17 -12.76 -7.77 -0.49
N PRO A 18 -11.47 -8.03 -0.76
CA PRO A 18 -10.93 -9.40 -0.80
C PRO A 18 -10.66 -10.00 0.59
N ILE A 19 -11.17 -9.38 1.66
CA ILE A 19 -11.09 -9.82 3.06
C ILE A 19 -12.44 -9.55 3.72
N PHE A 20 -12.78 -10.35 4.73
CA PHE A 20 -13.96 -10.10 5.55
C PHE A 20 -13.57 -9.23 6.75
N GLU A 21 -14.04 -7.99 6.75
CA GLU A 21 -13.91 -7.05 7.86
C GLU A 21 -15.24 -6.26 7.97
N PRO A 22 -15.98 -6.35 9.09
CA PRO A 22 -17.27 -5.68 9.24
C PRO A 22 -17.18 -4.16 9.00
N GLY A 23 -18.05 -3.62 8.15
CA GLY A 23 -18.13 -2.19 7.85
C GLY A 23 -17.10 -1.66 6.84
N LEU A 24 -16.12 -2.47 6.42
CA LEU A 24 -15.06 -2.02 5.52
C LEU A 24 -15.57 -1.75 4.09
N GLN A 25 -16.52 -2.55 3.62
CA GLN A 25 -17.10 -2.41 2.29
C GLN A 25 -17.86 -1.08 2.16
N GLU A 26 -18.69 -0.76 3.15
CA GLU A 26 -19.47 0.47 3.21
C GLU A 26 -18.53 1.70 3.26
N LEU A 27 -17.48 1.64 4.09
CA LEU A 27 -16.47 2.69 4.18
C LEU A 27 -15.73 2.90 2.86
N ILE A 28 -15.35 1.83 2.16
CA ILE A 28 -14.69 1.92 0.86
C ILE A 28 -15.64 2.53 -0.17
N GLN A 29 -16.89 2.07 -0.23
CA GLN A 29 -17.90 2.58 -1.14
C GLN A 29 -18.13 4.09 -0.95
N GLU A 30 -18.33 4.54 0.28
CA GLU A 30 -18.56 5.95 0.60
C GLU A 30 -17.35 6.83 0.20
N ASN A 31 -16.13 6.36 0.46
CA ASN A 31 -14.93 7.10 0.13
C ASN A 31 -14.61 7.09 -1.38
N LEU A 32 -15.00 6.06 -2.12
CA LEU A 32 -14.92 6.04 -3.58
C LEU A 32 -15.90 7.04 -4.21
N LEU A 33 -17.16 7.06 -3.77
CA LEU A 33 -18.17 8.01 -4.23
C LEU A 33 -17.75 9.46 -3.98
N ASN A 34 -17.19 9.72 -2.80
CA ASN A 34 -16.68 11.03 -2.42
C ASN A 34 -15.28 11.34 -2.98
N LYS A 35 -14.69 10.46 -3.79
CA LYS A 35 -13.34 10.61 -4.40
C LYS A 35 -12.22 10.88 -3.38
N ARG A 36 -12.39 10.42 -2.14
CA ARG A 36 -11.39 10.52 -1.06
C ARG A 36 -10.35 9.42 -1.13
N ILE A 37 -10.70 8.28 -1.73
CA ILE A 37 -9.77 7.19 -2.03
C ILE A 37 -9.77 6.87 -3.52
N ASN A 38 -8.62 6.43 -4.02
CA ASN A 38 -8.45 5.90 -5.37
C ASN A 38 -7.49 4.71 -5.31
N PHE A 39 -7.74 3.67 -6.10
CA PHE A 39 -6.83 2.52 -6.24
C PHE A 39 -6.06 2.62 -7.56
N SER A 40 -4.79 2.20 -7.57
CA SER A 40 -3.94 2.29 -8.76
C SER A 40 -2.81 1.27 -8.71
N GLU A 41 -2.30 0.91 -9.88
CA GLU A 41 -1.02 0.23 -10.07
C GLU A 41 0.12 1.18 -10.51
N ASP A 42 -0.22 2.44 -10.78
CA ASP A 42 0.72 3.47 -11.21
C ASP A 42 1.44 4.08 -10.00
N LEU A 43 2.70 3.70 -9.84
CA LEU A 43 3.57 4.18 -8.79
C LEU A 43 3.82 5.69 -8.92
N ASP A 44 4.12 6.18 -10.12
CA ASP A 44 4.49 7.58 -10.36
C ASP A 44 3.32 8.51 -10.05
N LYS A 45 2.12 8.16 -10.50
CA LYS A 45 0.89 8.89 -10.16
C LYS A 45 0.65 8.90 -8.66
N THR A 46 0.88 7.77 -7.99
CA THR A 46 0.68 7.66 -6.54
C THR A 46 1.69 8.51 -5.76
N LEU A 47 2.98 8.48 -6.15
CA LEU A 47 4.04 9.26 -5.49
C LEU A 47 3.91 10.76 -5.72
N LYS A 48 3.42 11.18 -6.90
CA LYS A 48 3.10 12.59 -7.15
C LYS A 48 2.00 13.09 -6.23
N HIS A 49 1.00 12.26 -5.96
CA HIS A 49 -0.16 12.60 -5.14
C HIS A 49 0.12 12.66 -3.62
N GLY A 50 0.73 11.62 -3.03
CA GLY A 50 0.83 11.50 -1.58
C GLY A 50 2.02 12.25 -0.97
N SER A 51 1.81 13.16 -0.02
CA SER A 51 2.89 13.81 0.76
C SER A 51 3.43 12.91 1.88
N VAL A 52 2.58 12.01 2.39
CA VAL A 52 2.92 10.94 3.35
C VAL A 52 2.65 9.61 2.66
N ILE A 53 3.62 8.69 2.72
CA ILE A 53 3.59 7.40 2.05
C ILE A 53 3.72 6.32 3.12
N PHE A 54 2.67 5.52 3.27
CA PHE A 54 2.66 4.37 4.17
C PHE A 54 3.07 3.10 3.42
N ILE A 55 4.07 2.39 3.94
CA ILE A 55 4.40 1.03 3.53
C ILE A 55 3.66 0.07 4.46
N ALA A 56 2.69 -0.65 3.91
CA ALA A 56 1.82 -1.57 4.64
C ALA A 56 1.75 -2.95 3.94
N VAL A 57 2.88 -3.40 3.40
CA VAL A 57 3.02 -4.73 2.78
C VAL A 57 3.18 -5.82 3.84
N GLY A 58 2.88 -7.06 3.48
CA GLY A 58 3.08 -8.19 4.39
C GLY A 58 4.56 -8.48 4.63
N THR A 59 4.87 -9.02 5.80
CA THR A 59 6.17 -9.55 6.21
C THR A 59 6.01 -11.01 6.65
N PRO A 60 5.64 -11.91 5.72
CA PRO A 60 5.41 -13.32 6.07
C PRO A 60 6.69 -13.95 6.67
N PRO A 61 6.56 -14.98 7.50
CA PRO A 61 7.72 -15.70 8.02
C PRO A 61 8.44 -16.44 6.89
N LYS A 62 9.77 -16.55 6.99
CA LYS A 62 10.60 -17.44 6.19
C LYS A 62 10.57 -18.86 6.76
N SER A 63 11.22 -19.79 6.08
CA SER A 63 11.39 -21.18 6.55
C SER A 63 12.07 -21.29 7.92
N ASP A 64 12.89 -20.31 8.30
CA ASP A 64 13.56 -20.24 9.61
C ASP A 64 12.76 -19.45 10.67
N GLY A 65 11.53 -19.00 10.36
CA GLY A 65 10.67 -18.23 11.25
C GLY A 65 10.97 -16.73 11.31
N SER A 66 12.07 -16.26 10.70
CA SER A 66 12.37 -14.82 10.61
C SER A 66 11.42 -14.10 9.64
N SER A 67 11.19 -12.80 9.82
CA SER A 67 10.34 -12.02 8.92
C SER A 67 10.98 -11.84 7.54
N ASP A 68 10.23 -12.10 6.47
CA ASP A 68 10.62 -11.73 5.12
C ASP A 68 10.37 -10.24 4.86
N LEU A 69 11.46 -9.47 4.82
CA LEU A 69 11.45 -8.03 4.54
C LEU A 69 11.56 -7.71 3.03
N SER A 70 11.56 -8.72 2.16
CA SER A 70 11.74 -8.53 0.72
C SER A 70 10.72 -7.56 0.13
N PHE A 71 9.46 -7.63 0.55
CA PHE A 71 8.39 -6.73 0.10
C PHE A 71 8.59 -5.29 0.58
N VAL A 72 8.99 -5.10 1.84
CA VAL A 72 9.27 -3.78 2.42
C VAL A 72 10.44 -3.13 1.68
N LYS A 73 11.54 -3.86 1.49
CA LYS A 73 12.73 -3.38 0.77
C LYS A 73 12.41 -3.05 -0.69
N LYS A 74 11.60 -3.87 -1.37
CA LYS A 74 11.14 -3.58 -2.74
C LYS A 74 10.30 -2.30 -2.79
N ALA A 75 9.35 -2.12 -1.87
CA ALA A 75 8.55 -0.91 -1.78
C ALA A 75 9.42 0.34 -1.53
N ALA A 76 10.31 0.28 -0.54
CA ALA A 76 11.23 1.37 -0.21
C ALA A 76 12.16 1.72 -1.38
N THR A 77 12.72 0.72 -2.06
CA THR A 77 13.57 0.91 -3.24
C THR A 77 12.79 1.57 -4.39
N SER A 78 11.58 1.08 -4.68
CA SER A 78 10.72 1.66 -5.72
C SER A 78 10.32 3.09 -5.41
N ILE A 79 10.02 3.41 -4.15
CA ILE A 79 9.78 4.80 -3.72
C ILE A 79 11.04 5.62 -3.96
N GLY A 80 12.19 5.22 -3.40
CA GLY A 80 13.45 5.97 -3.49
C GLY A 80 13.89 6.27 -4.93
N ARG A 81 13.73 5.31 -5.84
CA ARG A 81 14.08 5.49 -7.28
C ARG A 81 13.18 6.48 -8.02
N ASN A 82 11.94 6.64 -7.58
CA ASN A 82 10.94 7.49 -8.24
C ASN A 82 10.64 8.77 -7.44
N LEU A 83 11.34 8.98 -6.31
CA LEU A 83 11.25 10.24 -5.59
C LEU A 83 11.83 11.37 -6.43
N THR A 84 11.06 12.45 -6.53
CA THR A 84 11.49 13.71 -7.13
C THR A 84 11.97 14.66 -6.02
N LYS A 85 12.41 15.88 -6.38
CA LYS A 85 12.93 16.87 -5.41
C LYS A 85 11.94 17.35 -4.34
N ARG A 86 10.69 16.88 -4.33
CA ARG A 86 9.68 17.25 -3.32
C ARG A 86 9.88 16.41 -2.06
N TYR A 87 9.82 17.08 -0.91
CA TYR A 87 9.85 16.41 0.40
C TYR A 87 8.66 15.46 0.57
N LYS A 88 8.93 14.28 1.13
CA LYS A 88 7.95 13.23 1.42
C LYS A 88 8.27 12.60 2.78
N ILE A 89 7.23 12.22 3.51
CA ILE A 89 7.36 11.42 4.73
C ILE A 89 7.07 9.97 4.38
N ILE A 90 8.00 9.06 4.69
CA ILE A 90 7.80 7.62 4.52
C ILE A 90 7.56 7.02 5.90
N VAL A 91 6.43 6.33 6.07
CA VAL A 91 6.04 5.66 7.31
C VAL A 91 6.00 4.16 7.05
N ASN A 92 6.81 3.40 7.79
CA ASN A 92 6.71 1.94 7.79
C ASN A 92 5.62 1.51 8.79
N LYS A 93 4.54 0.90 8.29
CA LYS A 93 3.44 0.35 9.11
C LYS A 93 3.45 -1.18 9.16
N SER A 94 4.17 -1.82 8.24
CA SER A 94 4.43 -3.26 8.24
C SER A 94 5.11 -3.68 9.55
N THR A 95 4.74 -4.84 10.08
CA THR A 95 5.40 -5.41 11.26
C THR A 95 6.80 -5.87 10.88
N VAL A 96 7.81 -5.12 11.33
CA VAL A 96 9.23 -5.42 11.09
C VAL A 96 9.95 -5.64 12.42
N PRO A 97 11.02 -6.47 12.45
CA PRO A 97 11.90 -6.55 13.61
C PRO A 97 12.48 -5.18 13.96
N VAL A 98 12.79 -4.96 15.24
CA VAL A 98 13.36 -3.69 15.73
C VAL A 98 14.65 -3.36 14.96
N GLY A 99 14.76 -2.12 14.46
CA GLY A 99 15.95 -1.60 13.79
C GLY A 99 16.02 -1.79 12.28
N GLN A 100 14.94 -2.21 11.62
CA GLN A 100 14.87 -2.39 10.15
C GLN A 100 13.83 -1.54 9.44
#